data_AF-A0A414WSD8-F1
#
_entry.id   AF-A0A414WSD8-F1
#
_cell.length_a   1.000
_cell.length_b   1.000
_cell.length_c   1.000
_cell.angle_alpha   90.00
_cell.angle_beta   90.00
_cell.angle_gamma   90.00
#
_symmetry.space_group_name_H-M   'P 1'
#
loop_
_entity.id
_entity.type
_entity.pdbx_description
1 polymer ?
#
loop_
_entity_poly.entity_id
_entity_poly.type
_entity_poly.pdbx_seq_one_letter_code
_entity_poly.pdbx_strand_id
1 'polypeptide(L)'
;MKFNQYTWNLYKQTTIGKEMIQFFSDAKGYILFSRYCPHAYFISEDLYNDWLENIYCYGVSDYDQPTSLDEAKDLYISLATLGIRLEEKQWLPANDFKNILGIIQPISYVLSRFASEYFFPYLFLCRIFELNKIADYFNIDLPNIPNRINYKGRYIYYWELCEVFYEFRKENGLSPEELWAFLYDFAPHNIQNEKTDIPKPSQAWFIGGRLYPEDKSLDSKFWQSNPDTAKGDILVHYETSPVSAITCIETSFTNGVIDPLFQYYGCIYIGNRIDIPHISLKELQADEYFSKHSLIRKKFQGVNGWRMSSEDYSELLRVIKAKGFDTDTLPKLYAPTMPKNVNIEIERDVEQQLLEPLLNSMGWYENKDFIRQLPIHAGRGHRIFPDYALHYNNKPNEEKAKVLIEAKLYMKNNQEIEEAFLQARSYACLLESSVIVLCDKQCLIIYEKRQSFDRDRYKKYYWIELENPDLFNELKNKLNK
;
A
#
# COMPACT_ATOMS: atom_id res chain seq x y z
N MET A 1 7.27 5.05 15.40
CA MET A 1 7.62 4.59 16.75
C MET A 1 8.69 3.53 16.60
N LYS A 2 9.72 3.49 17.45
CA LYS A 2 10.58 2.29 17.50
C LYS A 2 9.89 1.24 18.36
N PHE A 3 10.13 -0.04 18.08
CA PHE A 3 9.69 -1.10 18.97
C PHE A 3 10.14 -0.82 20.42
N ASN A 4 9.24 -1.03 21.37
CA ASN A 4 9.47 -0.70 22.77
C ASN A 4 9.31 -1.97 23.62
N GLN A 5 10.44 -2.47 24.15
CA GLN A 5 10.48 -3.70 24.92
C GLN A 5 9.56 -3.67 26.16
N TYR A 6 9.42 -2.51 26.81
CA TYR A 6 8.57 -2.37 27.98
C TYR A 6 7.09 -2.58 27.63
N THR A 7 6.62 -1.93 26.58
CA THR A 7 5.23 -2.04 26.11
C THR A 7 4.93 -3.46 25.65
N TRP A 8 5.88 -4.10 24.95
CA TRP A 8 5.77 -5.50 24.57
C TRP A 8 5.69 -6.43 25.79
N ASN A 9 6.57 -6.26 26.78
CA ASN A 9 6.56 -7.06 28.00
C ASN A 9 5.24 -6.93 28.77
N LEU A 10 4.63 -5.74 28.80
CA LEU A 10 3.29 -5.56 29.36
C LEU A 10 2.24 -6.37 28.58
N TYR A 11 2.24 -6.28 27.25
CA TYR A 11 1.34 -7.06 26.40
C TYR A 11 1.45 -8.57 26.68
N LYS A 12 2.67 -9.11 26.76
CA LYS A 12 2.92 -10.53 27.08
C LYS A 12 2.40 -10.97 28.44
N GLN A 13 2.21 -10.04 29.37
CA GLN A 13 1.68 -10.35 30.70
C GLN A 13 0.15 -10.35 30.74
N THR A 14 -0.51 -9.67 29.79
CA THR A 14 -1.97 -9.67 29.64
C THR A 14 -2.51 -11.04 29.28
N THR A 15 -3.77 -11.31 29.60
CA THR A 15 -4.48 -12.53 29.20
C THR A 15 -4.49 -12.68 27.68
N ILE A 16 -4.85 -11.61 26.96
CA ILE A 16 -4.91 -11.59 25.49
C ILE A 16 -3.55 -11.92 24.89
N GLY A 17 -2.48 -11.29 25.36
CA GLY A 17 -1.14 -11.52 24.81
C GLY A 17 -0.66 -12.96 25.00
N LYS A 18 -0.92 -13.55 26.18
CA LYS A 18 -0.60 -14.97 26.43
C LYS A 18 -1.40 -15.90 25.53
N GLU A 19 -2.70 -15.65 25.40
CA GLU A 19 -3.58 -16.44 24.54
C GLU A 19 -3.18 -16.36 23.08
N MET A 20 -2.81 -15.18 22.58
CA MET A 20 -2.42 -14.99 21.18
C MET A 20 -1.06 -15.60 20.86
N ILE A 21 -0.07 -15.49 21.75
CA ILE A 21 1.22 -16.18 21.59
C ILE A 21 1.02 -17.69 21.57
N GLN A 22 0.23 -18.24 22.51
CA GLN A 22 -0.10 -19.66 22.54
C GLN A 22 -0.87 -20.11 21.29
N PHE A 23 -1.86 -19.31 20.86
CA PHE A 23 -2.62 -19.56 19.65
C PHE A 23 -1.72 -19.70 18.43
N PHE A 24 -0.72 -18.84 18.27
CA PHE A 24 0.23 -18.95 17.16
C PHE A 24 1.14 -20.18 17.24
N SER A 25 1.46 -20.64 18.45
CA SER A 25 2.17 -21.90 18.67
C SER A 25 1.33 -23.11 18.24
N ASP A 26 0.04 -23.12 18.56
CA ASP A 26 -0.81 -24.31 18.40
C ASP A 26 -1.65 -24.34 17.12
N ALA A 27 -1.94 -23.18 16.52
CA ALA A 27 -2.92 -23.08 15.44
C ALA A 27 -2.52 -23.86 14.20
N LYS A 28 -3.47 -24.64 13.69
CA LYS A 28 -3.35 -25.32 12.40
C LYS A 28 -3.39 -24.31 11.24
N GLY A 29 -2.79 -24.70 10.11
CA GLY A 29 -2.63 -23.82 8.96
C GLY A 29 -3.94 -23.27 8.41
N TYR A 30 -4.99 -24.09 8.30
CA TYR A 30 -6.29 -23.62 7.80
C TYR A 30 -6.96 -22.63 8.76
N ILE A 31 -6.79 -22.80 10.07
CA ILE A 31 -7.33 -21.87 11.09
C ILE A 31 -6.66 -20.50 10.94
N LEU A 32 -5.33 -20.46 10.74
CA LEU A 32 -4.62 -19.22 10.46
C LEU A 32 -5.06 -18.61 9.12
N PHE A 33 -5.12 -19.43 8.07
CA PHE A 33 -5.50 -18.99 6.73
C PHE A 33 -6.90 -18.38 6.72
N SER A 34 -7.89 -19.08 7.26
CA SER A 34 -9.29 -18.62 7.34
C SER A 34 -9.47 -17.37 8.19
N ARG A 35 -8.72 -17.24 9.29
CA ARG A 35 -8.81 -16.08 10.18
C ARG A 35 -8.21 -14.81 9.58
N TYR A 36 -7.13 -14.94 8.81
CA TYR A 36 -6.31 -13.78 8.43
C TYR A 36 -6.29 -13.47 6.93
N CYS A 37 -6.74 -14.37 6.05
CA CYS A 37 -6.75 -14.14 4.60
C CYS A 37 -8.19 -13.93 4.09
N PRO A 38 -8.54 -12.73 3.59
CA PRO A 38 -9.92 -12.39 3.19
C PRO A 38 -10.57 -13.29 2.13
N HIS A 39 -9.78 -14.07 1.38
CA HIS A 39 -10.26 -14.94 0.29
C HIS A 39 -10.22 -16.43 0.63
N ALA A 40 -9.98 -16.77 1.91
CA ALA A 40 -9.87 -18.17 2.33
C ALA A 40 -11.15 -18.99 2.07
N TYR A 41 -12.32 -18.33 2.03
CA TYR A 41 -13.61 -18.99 1.78
C TYR A 41 -13.74 -19.65 0.39
N PHE A 42 -12.87 -19.32 -0.57
CA PHE A 42 -12.83 -19.99 -1.87
C PHE A 42 -12.09 -21.33 -1.85
N ILE A 43 -11.39 -21.65 -0.76
CA ILE A 43 -10.60 -22.86 -0.60
C ILE A 43 -11.17 -23.64 0.59
N SER A 44 -11.62 -24.87 0.34
CA SER A 44 -12.10 -25.74 1.40
C SER A 44 -10.97 -26.14 2.35
N GLU A 45 -11.33 -26.42 3.60
CA GLU A 45 -10.38 -26.93 4.60
C GLU A 45 -9.64 -28.18 4.11
N ASP A 46 -10.36 -29.14 3.52
CA ASP A 46 -9.78 -30.38 2.99
C ASP A 46 -8.73 -30.10 1.91
N LEU A 47 -9.05 -29.29 0.91
CA LEU A 47 -8.12 -28.95 -0.17
C LEU A 47 -6.88 -28.23 0.35
N TYR A 48 -7.06 -27.34 1.32
CA TYR A 48 -5.96 -26.63 1.93
C TYR A 48 -5.05 -27.57 2.74
N ASN A 49 -5.64 -28.48 3.52
CA ASN A 49 -4.89 -29.47 4.28
C ASN A 49 -4.14 -30.45 3.37
N ASP A 50 -4.74 -30.86 2.24
CA ASP A 50 -4.07 -31.63 1.20
C ASP A 50 -2.84 -30.89 0.68
N TRP A 51 -2.93 -29.57 0.45
CA TRP A 51 -1.76 -28.78 0.04
C TRP A 51 -0.67 -28.76 1.11
N LEU A 52 -1.02 -28.60 2.39
CA LEU A 52 -0.04 -28.62 3.48
C LEU A 52 0.70 -29.95 3.54
N GLU A 53 -0.03 -31.07 3.50
CA GLU A 53 0.55 -32.41 3.52
C GLU A 53 1.45 -32.63 2.31
N ASN A 54 0.98 -32.25 1.12
CA ASN A 54 1.74 -32.39 -0.11
C ASN A 54 3.04 -31.57 -0.10
N ILE A 55 3.00 -30.33 0.38
CA ILE A 55 4.19 -29.49 0.51
C ILE A 55 5.17 -30.09 1.53
N TYR A 56 4.67 -30.58 2.66
CA TYR A 56 5.51 -31.17 3.69
C TYR A 56 6.15 -32.48 3.20
N CYS A 57 5.34 -33.48 2.86
CA CYS A 57 5.79 -34.84 2.54
C CYS A 57 6.64 -34.94 1.26
N TYR A 58 6.42 -34.06 0.28
CA TYR A 58 7.11 -34.14 -1.01
C TYR A 58 8.00 -32.94 -1.31
N GLY A 59 7.98 -31.92 -0.45
CA GLY A 59 8.79 -30.72 -0.61
C GLY A 59 9.82 -30.51 0.50
N VAL A 60 9.50 -30.88 1.75
CA VAL A 60 10.28 -30.43 2.92
C VAL A 60 10.77 -31.58 3.80
N SER A 61 10.05 -32.69 3.92
CA SER A 61 10.32 -33.74 4.93
C SER A 61 11.68 -34.42 4.80
N ASP A 62 12.26 -34.43 3.60
CA ASP A 62 13.56 -35.05 3.32
C ASP A 62 14.75 -34.11 3.59
N TYR A 63 14.48 -32.84 3.93
CA TYR A 63 15.54 -31.88 4.27
C TYR A 63 15.89 -31.96 5.75
N ASP A 64 17.17 -31.71 6.04
CA ASP A 64 17.62 -31.41 7.40
C ASP A 64 17.13 -30.02 7.84
N GLN A 65 17.08 -29.83 9.15
CA GLN A 65 16.79 -28.51 9.74
C GLN A 65 17.89 -27.51 9.37
N PRO A 66 17.56 -26.37 8.75
CA PRO A 66 18.56 -25.37 8.40
C PRO A 66 19.21 -24.79 9.67
N THR A 67 20.51 -24.54 9.58
CA THR A 67 21.33 -24.01 10.69
C THR A 67 21.79 -22.58 10.46
N SER A 68 21.47 -22.01 9.30
CA SER A 68 21.78 -20.63 8.91
C SER A 68 20.71 -20.03 8.00
N LEU A 69 20.73 -18.71 7.83
CA LEU A 69 19.89 -18.01 6.85
C LEU A 69 20.17 -18.51 5.42
N ASP A 70 21.43 -18.78 5.06
CA ASP A 70 21.78 -19.26 3.72
C ASP A 70 21.18 -20.65 3.44
N GLU A 71 21.25 -21.58 4.39
CA GLU A 71 20.64 -22.91 4.24
C GLU A 71 19.11 -22.83 4.16
N ALA A 72 18.48 -21.97 4.97
CA ALA A 72 17.05 -21.74 4.90
C ALA A 72 16.63 -21.11 3.57
N LYS A 73 17.42 -20.18 3.04
CA LYS A 73 17.22 -19.57 1.71
C LYS A 73 17.29 -20.62 0.61
N ASP A 74 18.31 -21.48 0.65
CA ASP A 74 18.53 -22.52 -0.33
C ASP A 74 17.37 -23.53 -0.32
N LEU A 75 16.89 -23.95 0.86
CA LEU A 75 15.67 -24.74 1.01
C LEU A 75 14.46 -24.04 0.36
N TYR A 76 14.23 -22.77 0.66
CA TYR A 76 13.09 -22.04 0.10
C TYR A 76 13.16 -21.94 -1.43
N ILE A 77 14.34 -21.66 -1.98
CA ILE A 77 14.56 -21.55 -3.43
C ILE A 77 14.46 -22.92 -4.11
N SER A 78 14.88 -24.00 -3.44
CA SER A 78 14.83 -25.36 -3.99
C SER A 78 13.39 -25.80 -4.27
N LEU A 79 12.43 -25.47 -3.40
CA LEU A 79 11.01 -25.78 -3.60
C LEU A 79 10.47 -25.28 -4.93
N ALA A 80 10.85 -24.07 -5.34
CA ALA A 80 10.44 -23.50 -6.63
C ALA A 80 11.25 -24.05 -7.81
N THR A 81 12.57 -24.19 -7.64
CA THR A 81 13.46 -24.57 -8.74
C THR A 81 13.33 -26.05 -9.11
N LEU A 82 13.11 -26.93 -8.12
CA LEU A 82 12.87 -28.36 -8.31
C LEU A 82 11.39 -28.68 -8.55
N GLY A 83 10.49 -27.85 -8.02
CA GLY A 83 9.06 -28.11 -8.01
C GLY A 83 8.68 -29.19 -7.00
N ILE A 84 7.38 -29.54 -6.95
CA ILE A 84 6.84 -30.56 -6.05
C ILE A 84 6.18 -31.67 -6.87
N ARG A 85 6.58 -32.91 -6.62
CA ARG A 85 6.07 -34.12 -7.28
C ARG A 85 5.32 -34.99 -6.28
N LEU A 86 4.08 -35.32 -6.60
CA LEU A 86 3.27 -36.25 -5.82
C LEU A 86 3.36 -37.61 -6.49
N GLU A 87 4.15 -38.50 -5.90
CA GLU A 87 4.49 -39.80 -6.51
C GLU A 87 5.06 -39.60 -7.93
N GLU A 88 4.40 -40.16 -8.96
CA GLU A 88 4.79 -40.02 -10.37
C GLU A 88 4.19 -38.78 -11.07
N LYS A 89 3.35 -37.98 -10.39
CA LYS A 89 2.65 -36.84 -10.98
C LYS A 89 3.27 -35.52 -10.54
N GLN A 90 3.69 -34.69 -11.51
CA GLN A 90 4.10 -33.32 -11.23
C GLN A 90 2.90 -32.51 -10.74
N TRP A 91 2.95 -32.01 -9.51
CA TRP A 91 1.93 -31.08 -8.98
C TRP A 91 2.33 -29.63 -9.23
N LEU A 92 3.54 -29.24 -8.81
CA LEU A 92 4.14 -27.96 -9.14
C LEU A 92 5.36 -28.16 -10.02
N PRO A 93 5.37 -27.72 -11.29
CA PRO A 93 6.52 -27.88 -12.16
C PRO A 93 7.76 -27.12 -11.67
N ALA A 94 8.94 -27.68 -11.96
CA ALA A 94 10.23 -27.03 -11.74
C ALA A 94 10.28 -25.65 -12.42
N ASN A 95 10.74 -24.64 -11.69
CA ASN A 95 10.85 -23.25 -12.13
C ASN A 95 9.52 -22.56 -12.48
N ASP A 96 8.38 -23.11 -12.07
CA ASP A 96 7.06 -22.47 -12.24
C ASP A 96 6.76 -21.50 -11.10
N PHE A 97 7.54 -20.41 -11.06
CA PHE A 97 7.41 -19.36 -10.04
C PHE A 97 6.02 -18.71 -10.01
N LYS A 98 5.28 -18.76 -11.12
CA LYS A 98 3.93 -18.18 -11.19
C LYS A 98 2.92 -19.03 -10.42
N ASN A 99 2.91 -20.34 -10.63
CA ASN A 99 1.96 -21.22 -9.96
C ASN A 99 2.33 -21.44 -8.49
N ILE A 100 3.61 -21.51 -8.15
CA ILE A 100 4.03 -21.64 -6.75
C ILE A 100 3.66 -20.40 -5.91
N LEU A 101 3.74 -19.19 -6.50
CA LEU A 101 3.24 -17.97 -5.86
C LEU A 101 1.75 -18.05 -5.52
N GLY A 102 0.96 -18.76 -6.33
CA GLY A 102 -0.46 -18.99 -6.07
C GLY A 102 -0.74 -19.78 -4.80
N ILE A 103 0.26 -20.50 -4.27
CA ILE A 103 0.18 -21.26 -3.02
C ILE A 103 1.23 -20.81 -2.00
N ILE A 104 1.68 -19.56 -2.08
CA ILE A 104 2.72 -19.01 -1.19
C ILE A 104 2.33 -19.10 0.28
N GLN A 105 1.06 -18.90 0.61
CA GLN A 105 0.63 -18.92 2.00
C GLN A 105 0.71 -20.35 2.62
N PRO A 106 0.21 -21.42 1.97
CA PRO A 106 0.51 -22.80 2.38
C PRO A 106 2.02 -23.08 2.55
N ILE A 107 2.86 -22.66 1.59
CA ILE A 107 4.32 -22.85 1.65
C ILE A 107 4.93 -22.14 2.86
N SER A 108 4.59 -20.86 3.06
CA SER A 108 5.08 -20.07 4.18
C SER A 108 4.68 -20.68 5.53
N TYR A 109 3.47 -21.24 5.63
CA TYR A 109 3.03 -21.92 6.84
C TYR A 109 3.87 -23.18 7.09
N VAL A 110 4.00 -24.08 6.11
CA VAL A 110 4.79 -25.32 6.28
C VAL A 110 6.22 -25.00 6.69
N LEU A 111 6.87 -24.04 6.02
CA LEU A 111 8.23 -23.63 6.35
C LEU A 111 8.35 -22.98 7.73
N SER A 112 7.37 -22.17 8.14
CA SER A 112 7.34 -21.58 9.49
C SER A 112 7.16 -22.60 10.61
N ARG A 113 6.55 -23.75 10.33
CA ARG A 113 6.45 -24.87 11.28
C ARG A 113 7.69 -25.75 11.24
N PHE A 114 8.29 -25.92 10.06
CA PHE A 114 9.48 -26.72 9.88
C PHE A 114 10.72 -26.05 10.49
N ALA A 115 10.97 -24.77 10.18
CA ALA A 115 12.15 -24.03 10.60
C ALA A 115 11.75 -22.61 11.08
N SER A 116 11.04 -22.54 12.21
CA SER A 116 10.45 -21.32 12.77
C SER A 116 11.47 -20.22 13.12
N GLU A 117 12.74 -20.57 13.30
CA GLU A 117 13.81 -19.58 13.54
C GLU A 117 14.01 -18.65 12.33
N TYR A 118 13.75 -19.11 11.10
CA TYR A 118 14.02 -18.37 9.85
C TYR A 118 12.77 -17.96 9.06
N PHE A 119 11.65 -18.65 9.26
CA PHE A 119 10.43 -18.40 8.49
C PHE A 119 9.27 -17.95 9.39
N PHE A 120 8.37 -17.14 8.84
CA PHE A 120 7.11 -16.77 9.47
C PHE A 120 5.94 -17.06 8.53
N PRO A 121 4.76 -17.46 9.03
CA PRO A 121 3.62 -17.72 8.16
C PRO A 121 3.18 -16.39 7.52
N TYR A 122 3.09 -16.29 6.20
CA TYR A 122 2.70 -15.06 5.52
C TYR A 122 1.18 -14.89 5.50
N LEU A 123 0.65 -14.12 6.46
CA LEU A 123 -0.79 -13.90 6.62
C LEU A 123 -1.25 -12.52 6.13
N PHE A 124 -0.40 -11.83 5.37
CA PHE A 124 -0.69 -10.52 4.76
C PHE A 124 -1.21 -10.61 3.32
N LEU A 125 -1.58 -11.80 2.84
CA LEU A 125 -2.14 -11.97 1.50
C LEU A 125 -3.43 -11.14 1.38
N CYS A 126 -3.47 -10.20 0.42
CA CYS A 126 -4.54 -9.20 0.28
C CYS A 126 -4.67 -8.20 1.44
N ARG A 127 -3.67 -8.14 2.33
CA ARG A 127 -3.58 -7.25 3.50
C ARG A 127 -2.24 -6.51 3.54
N ILE A 128 -1.62 -6.29 2.38
CA ILE A 128 -0.33 -5.59 2.24
C ILE A 128 -0.36 -4.18 2.86
N PHE A 129 -1.52 -3.51 2.85
CA PHE A 129 -1.73 -2.22 3.52
C PHE A 129 -1.40 -2.28 5.01
N GLU A 130 -1.75 -3.39 5.66
CA GLU A 130 -1.46 -3.58 7.08
C GLU A 130 0.04 -3.80 7.31
N LEU A 131 0.71 -4.58 6.46
CA LEU A 131 2.16 -4.75 6.51
C LEU A 131 2.88 -3.40 6.34
N ASN A 132 2.47 -2.60 5.37
CA ASN A 132 3.03 -1.26 5.14
C ASN A 132 2.82 -0.34 6.35
N LYS A 133 1.63 -0.36 6.96
CA LYS A 133 1.35 0.40 8.19
C LYS A 133 2.18 -0.07 9.37
N ILE A 134 2.35 -1.37 9.55
CA ILE A 134 3.22 -1.94 10.60
C ILE A 134 4.66 -1.47 10.37
N ALA A 135 5.14 -1.54 9.14
CA ALA A 135 6.48 -1.10 8.78
C ALA A 135 6.70 0.39 9.07
N ASP A 136 5.76 1.25 8.65
CA ASP A 136 5.80 2.69 8.93
C ASP A 136 5.72 2.99 10.42
N TYR A 137 4.84 2.29 11.14
CA TYR A 137 4.64 2.51 12.57
C TYR A 137 5.85 2.08 13.39
N PHE A 138 6.48 0.95 13.07
CA PHE A 138 7.61 0.40 13.82
C PHE A 138 8.98 0.75 13.24
N ASN A 139 9.02 1.54 12.16
CA ASN A 139 10.22 1.93 11.43
C ASN A 139 11.02 0.70 10.95
N ILE A 140 10.32 -0.22 10.29
CA ILE A 140 10.87 -1.40 9.64
C ILE A 140 11.04 -1.08 8.15
N ASP A 141 12.22 -1.32 7.61
CA ASP A 141 12.48 -1.14 6.18
C ASP A 141 12.10 -2.43 5.44
N LEU A 142 11.11 -2.33 4.56
CA LEU A 142 10.65 -3.45 3.76
C LEU A 142 11.53 -3.61 2.50
N PRO A 143 11.61 -4.83 1.93
CA PRO A 143 12.36 -5.07 0.71
C PRO A 143 11.80 -4.30 -0.49
N ASN A 144 12.62 -4.17 -1.54
CA ASN A 144 12.19 -3.54 -2.78
C ASN A 144 11.13 -4.39 -3.49
N ILE A 145 10.09 -3.74 -3.98
CA ILE A 145 8.99 -4.39 -4.68
C ILE A 145 9.47 -4.87 -6.08
N PRO A 146 9.45 -6.18 -6.37
CA PRO A 146 9.82 -6.70 -7.67
C PRO A 146 8.75 -6.41 -8.72
N ASN A 147 9.15 -6.24 -9.98
CA ASN A 147 8.25 -6.01 -11.12
C ASN A 147 7.19 -7.10 -11.30
N ARG A 148 6.00 -6.72 -11.79
CA ARG A 148 4.83 -7.61 -12.00
C ARG A 148 5.13 -8.93 -12.71
N ILE A 149 5.93 -8.87 -13.77
CA ILE A 149 6.28 -10.02 -14.62
C ILE A 149 7.46 -10.84 -14.08
N ASN A 150 8.19 -10.32 -13.09
CA ASN A 150 9.31 -11.01 -12.46
C ASN A 150 8.80 -11.96 -11.37
N TYR A 151 8.16 -13.06 -11.77
CA TYR A 151 7.61 -14.04 -10.82
C TYR A 151 8.68 -14.63 -9.90
N LYS A 152 9.92 -14.82 -10.38
CA LYS A 152 11.03 -15.26 -9.52
C LYS A 152 11.34 -14.22 -8.44
N GLY A 153 11.53 -12.95 -8.81
CA GLY A 153 11.75 -11.88 -7.82
C GLY A 153 10.59 -11.75 -6.85
N ARG A 154 9.35 -11.88 -7.32
CA ARG A 154 8.15 -11.90 -6.48
C ARG A 154 8.14 -13.06 -5.49
N TYR A 155 8.58 -14.25 -5.89
CA TYR A 155 8.76 -15.38 -4.97
C TYR A 155 9.85 -15.07 -3.93
N ILE A 156 11.01 -14.58 -4.38
CA ILE A 156 12.12 -14.19 -3.49
C ILE A 156 11.73 -13.08 -2.49
N TYR A 157 10.78 -12.20 -2.83
CA TYR A 157 10.30 -11.16 -1.92
C TYR A 157 9.81 -11.71 -0.57
N TYR A 158 9.18 -12.89 -0.53
CA TYR A 158 8.80 -13.51 0.74
C TYR A 158 10.03 -13.89 1.58
N TRP A 159 11.10 -14.38 0.96
CA TRP A 159 12.35 -14.65 1.65
C TRP A 159 13.00 -13.36 2.17
N GLU A 160 13.02 -12.29 1.38
CA GLU A 160 13.55 -11.00 1.82
C GLU A 160 12.75 -10.45 3.02
N LEU A 161 11.42 -10.67 3.06
CA LEU A 161 10.63 -10.39 4.26
C LEU A 161 11.04 -11.27 5.45
N CYS A 162 11.37 -12.55 5.22
CA CYS A 162 11.86 -13.43 6.28
C CYS A 162 13.19 -12.93 6.84
N GLU A 163 14.13 -12.46 6.01
CA GLU A 163 15.39 -11.83 6.45
C GLU A 163 15.11 -10.58 7.31
N VAL A 164 14.24 -9.67 6.84
CA VAL A 164 13.86 -8.45 7.58
C VAL A 164 13.29 -8.79 8.96
N PHE A 165 12.36 -9.75 9.03
CA PHE A 165 11.71 -10.11 10.29
C PHE A 165 12.56 -11.02 11.18
N TYR A 166 13.50 -11.77 10.60
CA TYR A 166 14.53 -12.47 11.35
C TYR A 166 15.38 -11.46 12.13
N GLU A 167 15.95 -10.45 11.45
CA GLU A 167 16.78 -9.43 12.11
C GLU A 167 15.98 -8.67 13.16
N PHE A 168 14.78 -8.19 12.82
CA PHE A 168 13.90 -7.53 13.77
C PHE A 168 13.66 -8.38 15.03
N ARG A 169 13.41 -9.69 14.87
CA ARG A 169 13.20 -10.62 15.98
C ARG A 169 14.47 -10.79 16.82
N LYS A 170 15.64 -10.94 16.20
CA LYS A 170 16.92 -11.10 16.91
C LYS A 170 17.29 -9.83 17.69
N GLU A 171 17.18 -8.67 17.07
CA GLU A 171 17.47 -7.38 17.70
C GLU A 171 16.59 -7.10 18.93
N ASN A 172 15.33 -7.55 18.89
CA ASN A 172 14.35 -7.32 19.96
C ASN A 172 14.16 -8.55 20.88
N GLY A 173 14.97 -9.59 20.72
CA GLY A 173 14.95 -10.79 21.59
C GLY A 173 13.61 -11.52 21.61
N LEU A 174 12.92 -11.58 20.48
CA LEU A 174 11.59 -12.21 20.36
C LEU A 174 11.71 -13.69 19.98
N SER A 175 10.81 -14.54 20.49
CA SER A 175 10.61 -15.88 19.91
C SER A 175 9.91 -15.80 18.54
N PRO A 176 9.91 -16.88 17.73
CA PRO A 176 9.12 -16.92 16.50
C PRO A 176 7.62 -16.63 16.73
N GLU A 177 7.00 -17.25 17.73
CA GLU A 177 5.58 -17.08 18.05
C GLU A 177 5.30 -15.67 18.59
N GLU A 178 6.25 -15.11 19.34
CA GLU A 178 6.20 -13.71 19.78
C GLU A 178 6.24 -12.75 18.59
N LEU A 179 7.08 -13.00 17.58
CA LEU A 179 7.08 -12.23 16.33
C LEU A 179 5.72 -12.34 15.62
N TRP A 180 5.11 -13.53 15.55
CA TRP A 180 3.82 -13.70 14.87
C TRP A 180 2.70 -12.98 15.62
N ALA A 181 2.67 -13.09 16.95
CA ALA A 181 1.76 -12.32 17.79
C ALA A 181 2.00 -10.81 17.67
N PHE A 182 3.25 -10.38 17.51
CA PHE A 182 3.58 -8.99 17.22
C PHE A 182 2.95 -8.52 15.90
N LEU A 183 3.18 -9.24 14.80
CA LEU A 183 2.74 -8.86 13.46
C LEU A 183 1.22 -8.89 13.30
N TYR A 184 0.55 -9.87 13.90
CA TYR A 184 -0.85 -10.18 13.57
C TYR A 184 -1.84 -9.80 14.67
N ASP A 185 -1.36 -9.46 15.87
CA ASP A 185 -2.20 -9.02 16.97
C ASP A 185 -1.74 -7.68 17.55
N PHE A 186 -0.57 -7.64 18.19
CA PHE A 186 -0.13 -6.45 18.93
C PHE A 186 0.00 -5.23 18.03
N ALA A 187 0.71 -5.33 16.90
CA ALA A 187 0.94 -4.19 16.03
C ALA A 187 -0.38 -3.63 15.45
N PRO A 188 -1.28 -4.45 14.85
CA PRO A 188 -2.59 -3.98 14.41
C PRO A 188 -3.41 -3.26 15.49
N HIS A 189 -3.40 -3.75 16.74
CA HIS A 189 -4.16 -3.11 17.84
C HIS A 189 -3.56 -1.80 18.33
N ASN A 190 -2.23 -1.61 18.20
CA ASN A 190 -1.57 -0.37 18.60
C ASN A 190 -1.60 0.71 17.50
N ILE A 191 -1.87 0.33 16.26
CA ILE A 191 -2.00 1.26 15.14
C ILE A 191 -3.44 1.80 15.13
N GLN A 192 -3.60 3.08 15.46
CA GLN A 192 -4.90 3.74 15.40
C GLN A 192 -5.36 3.91 13.95
N ASN A 193 -6.45 3.22 13.57
CA ASN A 193 -7.14 3.46 12.30
C ASN A 193 -8.07 4.65 12.43
N GLU A 194 -7.56 5.84 12.12
CA GLU A 194 -8.40 7.03 12.06
C GLU A 194 -9.04 7.21 10.69
N LYS A 195 -10.31 7.66 10.70
CA LYS A 195 -10.97 8.13 9.50
C LYS A 195 -10.27 9.41 9.05
N THR A 196 -9.52 9.28 7.98
CA THR A 196 -8.93 10.40 7.26
C THR A 196 -9.89 10.84 6.18
N ASP A 197 -9.94 12.16 5.92
CA ASP A 197 -10.78 12.69 4.85
C ASP A 197 -10.46 11.99 3.52
N ILE A 198 -11.52 11.77 2.73
CA ILE A 198 -11.39 11.24 1.37
C ILE A 198 -11.07 12.44 0.46
N PRO A 199 -9.91 12.46 -0.20
CA PRO A 199 -9.56 13.52 -1.13
C PRO A 199 -10.59 13.61 -2.27
N LYS A 200 -10.69 14.78 -2.90
CA LYS A 200 -11.49 14.91 -4.12
C LYS A 200 -10.91 13.99 -5.21
N PRO A 201 -11.75 13.29 -5.99
CA PRO A 201 -11.29 12.33 -6.98
C PRO A 201 -10.48 13.02 -8.06
N SER A 202 -9.26 12.55 -8.28
CA SER A 202 -8.40 13.07 -9.36
C SER A 202 -8.61 12.32 -10.68
N GLN A 203 -9.12 11.09 -10.59
CA GLN A 203 -9.23 10.17 -11.70
C GLN A 203 -10.44 9.23 -11.53
N ALA A 204 -10.95 8.72 -12.65
CA ALA A 204 -11.92 7.65 -12.71
C ALA A 204 -11.33 6.38 -13.36
N TRP A 205 -11.76 5.22 -12.90
CA TRP A 205 -11.27 3.90 -13.35
C TRP A 205 -12.43 2.96 -13.60
N PHE A 206 -12.36 2.15 -14.66
CA PHE A 206 -13.17 0.95 -14.71
C PHE A 206 -12.55 -0.14 -13.83
N ILE A 207 -13.40 -0.81 -13.06
CA ILE A 207 -13.10 -2.03 -12.34
C ILE A 207 -14.17 -3.07 -12.69
N GLY A 208 -13.90 -4.35 -12.44
CA GLY A 208 -14.92 -5.36 -12.66
C GLY A 208 -14.63 -6.71 -12.03
N GLY A 209 -15.71 -7.43 -11.83
CA GLY A 209 -15.74 -8.71 -11.15
C GLY A 209 -17.19 -9.05 -10.82
N ARG A 210 -17.40 -10.14 -10.11
CA ARG A 210 -18.75 -10.47 -9.62
C ARG A 210 -18.93 -9.81 -8.26
N LEU A 211 -20.07 -9.17 -8.04
CA LEU A 211 -20.48 -8.74 -6.71
C LEU A 211 -21.38 -9.83 -6.11
N TYR A 212 -20.89 -10.50 -5.09
CA TYR A 212 -21.68 -11.42 -4.31
C TYR A 212 -22.66 -10.63 -3.41
N PRO A 213 -23.80 -11.21 -3.01
CA PRO A 213 -24.75 -10.54 -2.12
C PRO A 213 -24.10 -9.97 -0.85
N GLU A 214 -23.14 -10.69 -0.31
CA GLU A 214 -22.37 -10.32 0.88
C GLU A 214 -21.51 -9.07 0.62
N ASP A 215 -20.95 -8.92 -0.60
CA ASP A 215 -20.18 -7.73 -0.97
C ASP A 215 -21.03 -6.46 -1.05
N LYS A 216 -22.36 -6.60 -1.13
CA LYS A 216 -23.28 -5.45 -1.27
C LYS A 216 -23.61 -4.77 0.05
N SER A 217 -23.44 -5.48 1.18
CA SER A 217 -23.66 -4.92 2.51
C SER A 217 -22.38 -4.46 3.22
N LEU A 218 -21.20 -4.70 2.64
CA LEU A 218 -19.93 -4.28 3.22
C LEU A 218 -19.70 -2.77 3.02
N ASP A 219 -19.36 -2.08 4.11
CA ASP A 219 -18.91 -0.67 4.09
C ASP A 219 -17.60 -0.50 3.30
N SER A 220 -16.75 -1.52 3.32
CA SER A 220 -15.47 -1.58 2.64
C SER A 220 -15.12 -3.01 2.26
N LYS A 221 -14.48 -3.20 1.10
CA LYS A 221 -14.00 -4.50 0.63
C LYS A 221 -12.69 -4.35 -0.14
N PHE A 222 -11.90 -5.42 -0.12
CA PHE A 222 -10.69 -5.52 -0.93
C PHE A 222 -11.04 -5.71 -2.41
N TRP A 223 -10.29 -5.08 -3.31
CA TRP A 223 -10.47 -5.27 -4.74
C TRP A 223 -9.15 -5.19 -5.50
N GLN A 224 -9.07 -5.87 -6.65
CA GLN A 224 -7.97 -5.72 -7.59
C GLN A 224 -8.10 -4.38 -8.34
N SER A 225 -7.03 -3.60 -8.41
CA SER A 225 -7.02 -2.38 -9.25
C SER A 225 -5.63 -2.05 -9.78
N ASN A 226 -5.54 -0.96 -10.54
CA ASN A 226 -4.30 -0.34 -10.96
C ASN A 226 -3.55 0.23 -9.73
N PRO A 227 -2.24 -0.02 -9.57
CA PRO A 227 -1.42 0.64 -8.55
C PRO A 227 -1.47 2.17 -8.57
N ASP A 228 -1.78 2.78 -9.72
CA ASP A 228 -1.89 4.24 -9.85
C ASP A 228 -3.22 4.81 -9.36
N THR A 229 -4.17 3.97 -8.91
CA THR A 229 -5.45 4.43 -8.34
C THR A 229 -5.18 5.27 -7.10
N ALA A 230 -5.61 6.52 -7.03
CA ALA A 230 -5.43 7.34 -5.84
C ALA A 230 -6.60 7.16 -4.86
N LYS A 231 -6.34 7.38 -3.57
CA LYS A 231 -7.40 7.50 -2.57
C LYS A 231 -8.38 8.61 -2.97
N GLY A 232 -9.67 8.29 -2.95
CA GLY A 232 -10.75 9.17 -3.38
C GLY A 232 -11.14 9.06 -4.84
N ASP A 233 -10.36 8.35 -5.67
CA ASP A 233 -10.72 8.16 -7.09
C ASP A 233 -12.03 7.40 -7.27
N ILE A 234 -12.67 7.68 -8.42
CA ILE A 234 -13.97 7.14 -8.82
C ILE A 234 -13.76 5.77 -9.45
N LEU A 235 -14.56 4.79 -9.05
CA LEU A 235 -14.50 3.42 -9.56
C LEU A 235 -15.82 3.04 -10.19
N VAL A 236 -15.82 2.88 -11.51
CA VAL A 236 -17.00 2.46 -12.29
C VAL A 236 -17.00 0.94 -12.37
N HIS A 237 -17.93 0.30 -11.66
CA HIS A 237 -17.94 -1.14 -11.49
C HIS A 237 -18.75 -1.84 -12.59
N TYR A 238 -18.07 -2.63 -13.41
CA TYR A 238 -18.68 -3.56 -14.36
C TYR A 238 -18.83 -4.96 -13.73
N GLU A 239 -20.07 -5.37 -13.45
CA GLU A 239 -20.36 -6.74 -13.06
C GLU A 239 -20.24 -7.67 -14.26
N THR A 240 -19.38 -8.68 -14.14
CA THR A 240 -19.15 -9.66 -15.21
C THR A 240 -20.35 -10.61 -15.36
N SER A 241 -20.24 -11.62 -16.24
CA SER A 241 -21.30 -12.61 -16.44
C SER A 241 -21.74 -13.22 -15.09
N PRO A 242 -23.06 -13.35 -14.83
CA PRO A 242 -24.17 -13.22 -15.78
C PRO A 242 -24.75 -11.80 -15.95
N VAL A 243 -24.37 -10.84 -15.12
CA VAL A 243 -24.98 -9.49 -15.12
C VAL A 243 -24.57 -8.69 -16.36
N SER A 244 -23.27 -8.70 -16.68
CA SER A 244 -22.69 -8.06 -17.88
C SER A 244 -23.12 -6.59 -18.07
N ALA A 245 -23.03 -5.81 -16.99
CA ALA A 245 -23.44 -4.40 -16.96
C ALA A 245 -22.58 -3.58 -15.99
N ILE A 246 -22.48 -2.28 -16.24
CA ILE A 246 -22.08 -1.33 -15.20
C ILE A 246 -23.27 -1.17 -14.25
N THR A 247 -23.06 -1.42 -12.96
CA THR A 247 -24.15 -1.47 -11.96
C THR A 247 -24.00 -0.47 -10.83
N CYS A 248 -22.78 -0.06 -10.50
CA CYS A 248 -22.55 0.92 -9.45
C CYS A 248 -21.28 1.73 -9.68
N ILE A 249 -21.17 2.81 -8.92
CA ILE A 249 -19.97 3.62 -8.75
C ILE A 249 -19.51 3.48 -7.30
N GLU A 250 -18.23 3.21 -7.09
CA GLU A 250 -17.58 3.07 -5.78
C GLU A 250 -16.44 4.09 -5.66
N THR A 251 -15.93 4.29 -4.46
CA THR A 251 -14.80 5.19 -4.15
C THR A 251 -13.61 4.38 -3.66
N SER A 252 -12.40 4.71 -4.12
CA SER A 252 -11.18 4.13 -3.55
C SER A 252 -10.91 4.71 -2.15
N PHE A 253 -10.79 3.86 -1.14
CA PHE A 253 -10.47 4.24 0.24
C PHE A 253 -8.97 4.26 0.53
N THR A 254 -8.18 3.64 -0.35
CA THR A 254 -6.72 3.63 -0.27
C THR A 254 -6.11 4.09 -1.59
N ASN A 255 -4.83 4.44 -1.55
CA ASN A 255 -4.03 4.41 -2.77
C ASN A 255 -3.92 2.96 -3.26
N GLY A 256 -3.66 2.78 -4.56
CA GLY A 256 -3.29 1.50 -5.14
C GLY A 256 -1.96 1.07 -4.59
N VAL A 257 -1.91 -0.15 -4.05
CA VAL A 257 -0.69 -0.73 -3.50
C VAL A 257 -0.34 -1.99 -4.27
N ILE A 258 0.96 -2.23 -4.43
CA ILE A 258 1.47 -3.46 -5.00
C ILE A 258 1.63 -4.50 -3.88
N ASP A 259 0.99 -5.66 -4.05
CA ASP A 259 1.27 -6.88 -3.27
C ASP A 259 2.04 -7.86 -4.18
N PRO A 260 3.37 -8.01 -4.00
CA PRO A 260 4.19 -8.91 -4.83
C PRO A 260 3.75 -10.37 -4.74
N LEU A 261 3.11 -10.78 -3.65
CA LEU A 261 2.70 -12.16 -3.41
C LEU A 261 1.25 -12.42 -3.84
N PHE A 262 0.47 -11.37 -4.08
CA PHE A 262 -0.87 -11.47 -4.65
C PHE A 262 -0.87 -11.66 -6.17
N GLN A 263 -1.62 -12.63 -6.68
CA GLN A 263 -1.62 -13.00 -8.10
C GLN A 263 -1.87 -11.81 -9.05
N TYR A 264 -2.75 -10.88 -8.66
CA TYR A 264 -3.11 -9.75 -9.51
C TYR A 264 -2.24 -8.49 -9.33
N TYR A 265 -1.27 -8.55 -8.41
CA TYR A 265 -0.20 -7.57 -8.18
C TYR A 265 -0.65 -6.22 -7.60
N GLY A 266 -1.73 -5.60 -8.10
CA GLY A 266 -2.26 -4.33 -7.60
C GLY A 266 -3.59 -4.50 -6.88
N CYS A 267 -3.76 -3.80 -5.77
CA CYS A 267 -4.97 -3.84 -4.96
C CYS A 267 -5.34 -2.49 -4.33
N ILE A 268 -6.59 -2.38 -3.90
CA ILE A 268 -7.20 -1.24 -3.20
C ILE A 268 -8.26 -1.75 -2.22
N TYR A 269 -8.62 -0.92 -1.24
CA TYR A 269 -9.92 -1.02 -0.56
C TYR A 269 -10.92 -0.05 -1.16
N ILE A 270 -12.16 -0.49 -1.33
CA ILE A 270 -13.21 0.28 -1.99
C ILE A 270 -14.48 0.27 -1.17
N GLY A 271 -15.26 1.35 -1.26
CA GLY A 271 -16.52 1.50 -0.53
C GLY A 271 -17.34 2.67 -1.07
N ASN A 272 -18.25 3.23 -0.25
CA ASN A 272 -19.17 4.30 -0.64
C ASN A 272 -19.91 4.00 -1.95
N ARG A 273 -20.53 2.82 -2.04
CA ARG A 273 -21.25 2.40 -3.23
C ARG A 273 -22.46 3.29 -3.48
N ILE A 274 -22.60 3.72 -4.74
CA ILE A 274 -23.79 4.33 -5.29
C ILE A 274 -24.29 3.43 -6.42
N ASP A 275 -25.43 2.79 -6.20
CA ASP A 275 -26.09 2.01 -7.24
C ASP A 275 -26.63 2.95 -8.32
N ILE A 276 -26.45 2.56 -9.59
CA ILE A 276 -26.93 3.31 -10.75
C ILE A 276 -27.84 2.40 -11.59
N PRO A 277 -28.68 2.95 -12.49
CA PRO A 277 -29.40 2.13 -13.44
C PRO A 277 -28.41 1.29 -14.25
N HIS A 278 -28.67 -0.01 -14.36
CA HIS A 278 -27.76 -0.91 -15.07
C HIS A 278 -27.55 -0.44 -16.51
N ILE A 279 -26.28 -0.34 -16.91
CA ILE A 279 -25.87 -0.05 -18.29
C ILE A 279 -25.22 -1.31 -18.83
N SER A 280 -26.00 -2.09 -19.58
CA SER A 280 -25.53 -3.36 -20.11
C SER A 280 -24.44 -3.18 -21.17
N LEU A 281 -23.61 -4.21 -21.34
CA LEU A 281 -22.65 -4.26 -22.44
C LEU A 281 -23.33 -4.05 -23.81
N LYS A 282 -24.55 -4.55 -23.99
CA LYS A 282 -25.32 -4.36 -25.24
C LYS A 282 -25.69 -2.90 -25.48
N GLU A 283 -26.11 -2.19 -24.43
CA GLU A 283 -26.38 -0.75 -24.52
C GLU A 283 -25.11 0.04 -24.87
N LEU A 284 -23.98 -0.24 -24.21
CA LEU A 284 -22.70 0.40 -24.51
C LEU A 284 -22.22 0.11 -25.94
N GLN A 285 -22.49 -1.09 -26.48
CA GLN A 285 -22.17 -1.44 -27.86
C GLN A 285 -23.07 -0.76 -28.90
N ALA A 286 -24.27 -0.34 -28.50
CA ALA A 286 -25.21 0.39 -29.36
C ALA A 286 -25.05 1.92 -29.24
N ASP A 287 -24.40 2.41 -28.17
CA ASP A 287 -24.16 3.83 -27.95
C ASP A 287 -23.11 4.41 -28.94
N GLU A 288 -23.36 5.62 -29.44
CA GLU A 288 -22.54 6.25 -30.49
C GLU A 288 -21.09 6.51 -30.06
N TYR A 289 -20.88 6.81 -28.78
CA TYR A 289 -19.56 7.07 -28.21
C TYR A 289 -18.92 5.74 -27.77
N PHE A 290 -19.58 4.99 -26.88
CA PHE A 290 -18.99 3.82 -26.24
C PHE A 290 -18.78 2.63 -27.18
N SER A 291 -19.53 2.51 -28.27
CA SER A 291 -19.32 1.45 -29.28
C SER A 291 -17.91 1.48 -29.88
N LYS A 292 -17.27 2.66 -29.92
CA LYS A 292 -15.91 2.87 -30.43
C LYS A 292 -14.85 2.64 -29.35
N HIS A 293 -15.23 2.69 -28.07
CA HIS A 293 -14.31 2.56 -26.94
C HIS A 293 -13.66 1.17 -26.91
N SER A 294 -12.34 1.13 -26.72
CA SER A 294 -11.53 -0.09 -26.85
C SER A 294 -11.90 -1.17 -25.83
N LEU A 295 -12.19 -0.79 -24.58
CA LEU A 295 -12.61 -1.72 -23.52
C LEU A 295 -13.97 -2.37 -23.85
N ILE A 296 -14.90 -1.65 -24.47
CA ILE A 296 -16.24 -2.14 -24.83
C ILE A 296 -16.13 -3.10 -26.01
N ARG A 297 -15.28 -2.80 -27.00
CA ARG A 297 -14.95 -3.74 -28.11
C ARG A 297 -14.34 -5.04 -27.60
N LYS A 298 -13.54 -4.97 -26.52
CA LYS A 298 -13.00 -6.14 -25.81
C LYS A 298 -13.98 -6.81 -24.85
N LYS A 299 -15.24 -6.34 -24.78
CA LYS A 299 -16.26 -6.86 -23.88
C LYS A 299 -15.80 -6.88 -22.41
N PHE A 300 -15.11 -5.81 -21.99
CA PHE A 300 -14.54 -5.66 -20.64
C PHE A 300 -13.50 -6.74 -20.25
N GLN A 301 -12.91 -7.47 -21.20
CA GLN A 301 -11.77 -8.34 -20.90
C GLN A 301 -10.58 -7.50 -20.41
N GLY A 302 -10.09 -7.82 -19.20
CA GLY A 302 -9.02 -7.06 -18.54
C GLY A 302 -9.48 -5.71 -17.99
N VAL A 303 -10.76 -5.58 -17.59
CA VAL A 303 -11.35 -4.34 -17.06
C VAL A 303 -10.64 -3.75 -15.85
N ASN A 304 -10.13 -4.58 -14.93
CA ASN A 304 -9.54 -4.10 -13.68
C ASN A 304 -8.34 -3.20 -13.92
N GLY A 305 -8.48 -1.93 -13.50
CA GLY A 305 -7.42 -0.92 -13.57
C GLY A 305 -7.38 -0.15 -14.89
N TRP A 306 -8.46 -0.16 -15.67
CA TRP A 306 -8.55 0.61 -16.92
C TRP A 306 -8.88 2.08 -16.63
N ARG A 307 -7.96 2.98 -16.98
CA ARG A 307 -8.13 4.42 -16.77
C ARG A 307 -9.25 4.99 -17.67
N MET A 308 -10.15 5.78 -17.11
CA MET A 308 -11.15 6.55 -17.86
C MET A 308 -10.62 7.94 -18.18
N SER A 309 -10.82 8.46 -19.38
CA SER A 309 -10.60 9.89 -19.62
C SER A 309 -11.72 10.73 -18.99
N SER A 310 -11.51 12.05 -18.87
CA SER A 310 -12.57 12.97 -18.45
C SER A 310 -13.77 12.96 -19.41
N GLU A 311 -13.52 12.72 -20.70
CA GLU A 311 -14.55 12.54 -21.72
C GLU A 311 -15.35 11.25 -21.47
N ASP A 312 -14.66 10.13 -21.23
CA ASP A 312 -15.33 8.84 -20.94
C ASP A 312 -16.25 8.94 -19.72
N TYR A 313 -15.81 9.63 -18.67
CA TYR A 313 -16.64 9.81 -17.48
C TYR A 313 -17.83 10.73 -17.75
N SER A 314 -17.63 11.81 -18.51
CA SER A 314 -18.72 12.73 -18.89
C SER A 314 -19.77 12.04 -19.77
N GLU A 315 -19.35 11.21 -20.72
CA GLU A 315 -20.23 10.41 -21.56
C GLU A 315 -20.97 9.32 -20.78
N LEU A 316 -20.31 8.72 -19.78
CA LEU A 316 -20.99 7.80 -18.86
C LEU A 316 -22.11 8.53 -18.09
N LEU A 317 -21.84 9.73 -17.56
CA LEU A 317 -22.85 10.54 -16.89
C LEU A 317 -24.01 10.90 -17.84
N ARG A 318 -23.75 11.19 -19.13
CA ARG A 318 -24.80 11.40 -20.14
C ARG A 318 -25.71 10.18 -20.25
N VAL A 319 -25.14 8.97 -20.35
CA VAL A 319 -25.90 7.70 -20.43
C VAL A 319 -26.72 7.46 -19.16
N ILE A 320 -26.12 7.67 -17.98
CA ILE A 320 -26.80 7.54 -16.68
C ILE A 320 -27.99 8.51 -16.59
N LYS A 321 -27.78 9.78 -16.95
CA LYS A 321 -28.80 10.83 -16.94
C LYS A 321 -29.95 10.53 -17.90
N ALA A 322 -29.64 9.99 -19.09
CA ALA A 322 -30.67 9.57 -20.06
C ALA A 322 -31.58 8.45 -19.54
N LYS A 323 -31.12 7.67 -18.55
CA LYS A 323 -31.91 6.66 -17.85
C LYS A 323 -32.69 7.22 -16.65
N GLY A 324 -32.72 8.53 -16.47
CA GLY A 324 -33.51 9.22 -15.44
C GLY A 324 -32.87 9.26 -14.05
N PHE A 325 -31.57 9.00 -13.93
CA PHE A 325 -30.85 9.08 -12.66
C PHE A 325 -30.24 10.46 -12.45
N ASP A 326 -30.27 10.95 -11.20
CA ASP A 326 -29.70 12.23 -10.83
C ASP A 326 -28.17 12.14 -10.71
N THR A 327 -27.48 12.60 -11.75
CA THR A 327 -26.01 12.58 -11.81
C THR A 327 -25.33 13.58 -10.88
N ASP A 328 -26.06 14.55 -10.30
CA ASP A 328 -25.45 15.49 -9.34
C ASP A 328 -25.11 14.82 -8.00
N THR A 329 -25.68 13.64 -7.75
CA THR A 329 -25.34 12.78 -6.59
C THR A 329 -24.03 12.00 -6.77
N LEU A 330 -23.49 11.95 -8.01
CA LEU A 330 -22.29 11.18 -8.34
C LEU A 330 -21.02 12.01 -8.12
N PRO A 331 -19.89 11.37 -7.77
CA PRO A 331 -18.62 12.07 -7.56
C PRO A 331 -18.15 12.78 -8.83
N LYS A 332 -17.57 13.96 -8.69
CA LYS A 332 -17.11 14.79 -9.83
C LYS A 332 -15.59 14.85 -9.84
N LEU A 333 -14.98 14.55 -10.99
CA LEU A 333 -13.53 14.68 -11.18
C LEU A 333 -13.06 16.08 -10.81
N TYR A 334 -11.98 16.14 -10.05
CA TYR A 334 -11.36 17.37 -9.60
C TYR A 334 -10.02 17.57 -10.32
N ALA A 335 -9.98 18.60 -11.16
CA ALA A 335 -8.80 19.00 -11.93
C ALA A 335 -8.45 20.47 -11.60
N PRO A 336 -7.72 20.71 -10.50
CA PRO A 336 -7.35 22.06 -10.10
C PRO A 336 -6.37 22.69 -11.10
N THR A 337 -6.56 23.98 -11.37
CA THR A 337 -5.65 24.73 -12.24
C THR A 337 -4.39 25.16 -11.51
N MET A 338 -3.34 25.43 -12.26
CA MET A 338 -2.12 26.04 -11.73
C MET A 338 -2.35 27.51 -11.35
N PRO A 339 -1.60 28.04 -10.37
CA PRO A 339 -1.54 29.48 -10.13
C PRO A 339 -1.13 30.23 -11.40
N LYS A 340 -1.62 31.46 -11.55
CA LYS A 340 -1.31 32.30 -12.72
C LYS A 340 0.17 32.69 -12.74
N ASN A 341 0.72 32.86 -13.93
CA ASN A 341 2.09 33.35 -14.18
C ASN A 341 3.21 32.44 -13.64
N VAL A 342 2.96 31.14 -13.51
CA VAL A 342 3.97 30.15 -13.15
C VAL A 342 4.36 29.35 -14.39
N ASN A 343 5.65 29.21 -14.67
CA ASN A 343 6.17 28.34 -15.73
C ASN A 343 7.15 27.32 -15.12
N ILE A 344 6.68 26.08 -14.93
CA ILE A 344 7.47 25.00 -14.31
C ILE A 344 8.01 24.09 -15.41
N GLU A 345 9.32 24.11 -15.61
CA GLU A 345 10.02 23.25 -16.58
C GLU A 345 10.91 22.24 -15.86
N ILE A 346 11.56 22.65 -14.77
CA ILE A 346 12.46 21.83 -13.97
C ILE A 346 12.07 21.84 -12.49
N GLU A 347 12.62 20.89 -11.72
CA GLU A 347 12.35 20.76 -10.29
C GLU A 347 12.65 22.05 -9.50
N ARG A 348 13.74 22.75 -9.86
CA ARG A 348 14.10 24.04 -9.25
C ARG A 348 13.03 25.12 -9.44
N ASP A 349 12.22 25.05 -10.50
CA ASP A 349 11.12 26.00 -10.69
C ASP A 349 10.01 25.78 -9.66
N VAL A 350 9.73 24.54 -9.25
CA VAL A 350 8.78 24.24 -8.17
C VAL A 350 9.25 24.90 -6.88
N GLU A 351 10.54 24.77 -6.60
CA GLU A 351 11.16 25.40 -5.43
C GLU A 351 11.03 26.93 -5.47
N GLN A 352 11.47 27.57 -6.56
CA GLN A 352 11.59 29.03 -6.64
C GLN A 352 10.28 29.76 -6.94
N GLN A 353 9.37 29.16 -7.71
CA GLN A 353 8.16 29.82 -8.18
C GLN A 353 6.92 29.44 -7.36
N LEU A 354 6.95 28.35 -6.59
CA LEU A 354 5.82 27.88 -5.77
C LEU A 354 6.17 27.81 -4.29
N LEU A 355 7.19 27.03 -3.91
CA LEU A 355 7.50 26.75 -2.51
C LEU A 355 8.08 27.97 -1.77
N GLU A 356 9.18 28.56 -2.26
CA GLU A 356 9.84 29.70 -1.62
C GLU A 356 8.88 30.91 -1.50
N PRO A 357 8.09 31.30 -2.54
CA PRO A 357 7.08 32.35 -2.40
C PRO A 357 6.02 32.03 -1.34
N LEU A 358 5.57 30.77 -1.25
CA LEU A 358 4.62 30.36 -0.22
C LEU A 358 5.22 30.54 1.18
N LEU A 359 6.44 30.06 1.43
CA LEU A 359 7.11 30.21 2.73
C LEU A 359 7.34 31.68 3.09
N ASN A 360 7.78 32.50 2.13
CA ASN A 360 7.96 33.94 2.31
C ASN A 360 6.63 34.64 2.66
N SER A 361 5.53 34.25 2.01
CA SER A 361 4.19 34.79 2.33
C SER A 361 3.71 34.39 3.74
N MET A 362 4.21 33.28 4.29
CA MET A 362 3.99 32.89 5.69
C MET A 362 4.88 33.66 6.67
N GLY A 363 5.86 34.43 6.18
CA GLY A 363 6.80 35.21 6.97
C GLY A 363 8.09 34.46 7.32
N TRP A 364 8.39 33.37 6.62
CA TRP A 364 9.60 32.56 6.82
C TRP A 364 10.60 32.80 5.70
N TYR A 365 11.85 33.01 6.06
CA TYR A 365 12.90 33.39 5.11
C TYR A 365 14.10 32.44 5.19
N GLU A 366 14.81 32.29 4.06
CA GLU A 366 15.99 31.44 3.96
C GLU A 366 17.12 31.91 4.89
N ASN A 367 17.88 30.98 5.45
CA ASN A 367 18.96 31.18 6.43
C ASN A 367 18.52 31.82 7.76
N LYS A 368 17.21 31.92 7.98
CA LYS A 368 16.62 32.40 9.23
C LYS A 368 15.62 31.39 9.78
N ASP A 369 14.61 31.08 8.98
CA ASP A 369 13.51 30.20 9.37
C ASP A 369 13.63 28.84 8.68
N PHE A 370 14.07 28.81 7.41
CA PHE A 370 14.39 27.59 6.69
C PHE A 370 15.79 27.64 6.07
N ILE A 371 16.35 26.49 5.73
CA ILE A 371 17.59 26.36 4.98
C ILE A 371 17.41 25.31 3.89
N ARG A 372 17.99 25.59 2.72
CA ARG A 372 18.10 24.61 1.64
C ARG A 372 19.27 23.67 1.91
N GLN A 373 19.11 22.38 1.67
CA GLN A 373 20.19 21.39 1.78
C GLN A 373 20.90 21.42 3.14
N LEU A 374 20.15 21.22 4.23
CA LEU A 374 20.73 21.10 5.58
C LEU A 374 21.69 19.90 5.64
N PRO A 375 22.99 20.07 5.93
CA PRO A 375 23.90 18.93 6.07
C PRO A 375 23.56 18.11 7.32
N ILE A 376 23.22 16.83 7.13
CA ILE A 376 22.98 15.87 8.21
C ILE A 376 24.16 14.91 8.27
N HIS A 377 24.76 14.71 9.45
CA HIS A 377 25.79 13.70 9.66
C HIS A 377 25.14 12.32 9.85
N ALA A 378 25.27 11.44 8.86
CA ALA A 378 24.75 10.07 8.91
C ALA A 378 25.92 9.08 9.04
N GLY A 379 26.41 8.86 10.25
CA GLY A 379 27.54 7.95 10.50
C GLY A 379 28.91 8.54 10.08
N ARG A 380 29.91 7.67 9.85
CA ARG A 380 31.28 8.12 9.54
C ARG A 380 31.38 8.63 8.10
N GLY A 381 31.50 9.95 7.95
CA GLY A 381 31.88 10.61 6.69
C GLY A 381 30.76 10.78 5.66
N HIS A 382 29.55 10.28 5.90
CA HIS A 382 28.41 10.49 5.02
C HIS A 382 27.61 11.73 5.46
N ARG A 383 27.35 12.60 4.49
CA ARG A 383 26.41 13.71 4.62
C ARG A 383 25.22 13.48 3.73
N ILE A 384 24.03 13.70 4.27
CA ILE A 384 22.79 13.67 3.51
C ILE A 384 22.11 15.05 3.62
N PHE A 385 21.36 15.42 2.58
CA PHE A 385 20.82 16.75 2.39
C PHE A 385 19.35 16.64 1.99
N PRO A 386 18.39 16.97 2.87
CA PRO A 386 17.00 17.19 2.45
C PRO A 386 16.93 18.48 1.63
N ASP A 387 15.95 18.62 0.73
CA ASP A 387 15.85 19.82 -0.10
C ASP A 387 15.67 21.07 0.75
N TYR A 388 14.71 21.06 1.69
CA TYR A 388 14.54 22.13 2.67
C TYR A 388 14.27 21.61 4.07
N ALA A 389 14.83 22.30 5.05
CA ALA A 389 14.58 22.12 6.47
C ALA A 389 14.08 23.43 7.09
N LEU A 390 12.88 23.40 7.67
CA LEU A 390 12.24 24.57 8.29
C LEU A 390 12.22 24.43 9.82
N HIS A 391 12.38 25.57 10.51
CA HIS A 391 12.64 25.70 11.93
C HIS A 391 13.81 24.83 12.38
N TYR A 392 14.94 25.00 11.70
CA TYR A 392 16.11 24.14 11.84
C TYR A 392 17.09 24.65 12.91
N ASN A 393 17.90 23.72 13.41
CA ASN A 393 19.13 23.98 14.15
C ASN A 393 20.26 23.25 13.40
N ASN A 394 21.32 23.97 13.03
CA ASN A 394 22.46 23.45 12.28
C ASN A 394 23.74 23.36 13.12
N LYS A 395 23.61 23.34 14.46
CA LYS A 395 24.74 23.03 15.34
C LYS A 395 25.27 21.63 15.01
N PRO A 396 26.59 21.48 14.80
CA PRO A 396 27.18 20.18 14.49
C PRO A 396 26.86 19.15 15.57
N ASN A 397 26.38 17.97 15.16
CA ASN A 397 25.93 16.85 16.01
C ASN A 397 24.66 17.10 16.84
N GLU A 398 23.99 18.23 16.64
CA GLU A 398 22.70 18.58 17.24
C GLU A 398 21.71 19.05 16.16
N GLU A 399 21.92 18.59 14.92
CA GLU A 399 21.10 18.99 13.79
C GLU A 399 19.65 18.55 14.03
N LYS A 400 18.72 19.50 13.94
CA LYS A 400 17.28 19.26 14.07
C LYS A 400 16.52 20.08 13.06
N ALA A 401 15.37 19.59 12.64
CA ALA A 401 14.43 20.35 11.84
C ALA A 401 13.02 19.92 12.20
N LYS A 402 12.10 20.87 12.27
CA LYS A 402 10.71 20.60 12.62
C LYS A 402 9.93 20.06 11.44
N VAL A 403 10.14 20.68 10.28
CA VAL A 403 9.50 20.33 9.02
C VAL A 403 10.61 20.01 8.02
N LEU A 404 10.46 18.87 7.34
CA LEU A 404 11.23 18.57 6.15
C LEU A 404 10.37 18.68 4.91
N ILE A 405 10.95 19.25 3.87
CA ILE A 405 10.31 19.40 2.57
C ILE A 405 11.18 18.72 1.53
N GLU A 406 10.57 17.82 0.76
CA GLU A 406 11.14 17.20 -0.42
C GLU A 406 10.38 17.73 -1.64
N ALA A 407 11.11 18.30 -2.60
CA ALA A 407 10.54 18.87 -3.81
C ALA A 407 10.82 17.94 -4.99
N LYS A 408 9.81 17.70 -5.82
CA LYS A 408 9.94 16.98 -7.09
C LYS A 408 9.35 17.80 -8.22
N LEU A 409 9.81 17.59 -9.46
CA LEU A 409 9.16 18.23 -10.62
C LEU A 409 7.68 17.83 -10.72
N TYR A 410 7.40 16.53 -10.73
CA TYR A 410 6.04 15.99 -10.83
C TYR A 410 6.02 14.54 -10.35
N MET A 411 5.25 14.25 -9.30
CA MET A 411 5.02 12.89 -8.79
C MET A 411 3.79 12.30 -9.50
N LYS A 412 4.04 11.55 -10.58
CA LYS A 412 3.02 11.17 -11.57
C LYS A 412 2.08 10.07 -11.10
N ASN A 413 2.53 9.25 -10.15
CA ASN A 413 1.85 8.06 -9.68
C ASN A 413 2.17 7.78 -8.21
N ASN A 414 1.46 6.81 -7.62
CA ASN A 414 1.62 6.47 -6.21
C ASN A 414 3.02 5.94 -5.87
N GLN A 415 3.69 5.26 -6.81
CA GLN A 415 5.05 4.77 -6.60
C GLN A 415 6.05 5.93 -6.42
N GLU A 416 6.02 6.93 -7.31
CA GLU A 416 6.89 8.12 -7.19
C GLU A 416 6.59 8.91 -5.90
N ILE A 417 5.32 8.96 -5.44
CA ILE A 417 4.95 9.55 -4.15
C ILE A 417 5.52 8.74 -2.99
N GLU A 418 5.43 7.41 -3.04
CA GLU A 418 5.96 6.51 -2.01
C GLU A 418 7.48 6.61 -1.91
N GLU A 419 8.19 6.63 -3.03
CA GLU A 419 9.65 6.81 -3.07
C GLU A 419 10.06 8.15 -2.44
N ALA A 420 9.38 9.24 -2.79
CA ALA A 420 9.62 10.55 -2.19
C ALA A 420 9.29 10.58 -0.68
N PHE A 421 8.21 9.92 -0.25
CA PHE A 421 7.86 9.78 1.16
C PHE A 421 8.93 9.02 1.94
N LEU A 422 9.41 7.88 1.43
CA LEU A 422 10.43 7.07 2.08
C LEU A 422 11.76 7.83 2.20
N GLN A 423 12.15 8.55 1.14
CA GLN A 423 13.31 9.43 1.13
C GLN A 423 13.19 10.50 2.23
N ALA A 424 12.09 11.27 2.22
CA ALA A 424 11.87 12.34 3.20
C ALA A 424 11.76 11.81 4.64
N ARG A 425 11.13 10.64 4.82
CA ARG A 425 10.96 9.98 6.12
C ARG A 425 12.30 9.59 6.73
N SER A 426 13.23 9.06 5.93
CA SER A 426 14.58 8.72 6.39
C SER A 426 15.25 9.93 7.06
N TYR A 427 15.18 11.09 6.41
CA TYR A 427 15.74 12.34 6.94
C TYR A 427 14.94 12.87 8.15
N ALA A 428 13.62 12.76 8.11
CA ALA A 428 12.74 13.23 9.18
C ALA A 428 12.96 12.45 10.49
N CYS A 429 13.28 11.16 10.38
CA CYS A 429 13.65 10.34 11.52
C CYS A 429 14.98 10.78 12.15
N LEU A 430 15.98 11.14 11.35
CA LEU A 430 17.28 11.64 11.83
C LEU A 430 17.18 13.02 12.50
N LEU A 431 16.36 13.90 11.94
CA LEU A 431 16.22 15.30 12.39
C LEU A 431 15.12 15.52 13.44
N GLU A 432 14.52 14.43 13.94
CA GLU A 432 13.41 14.44 14.90
C GLU A 432 12.19 15.26 14.43
N SER A 433 11.97 15.35 13.11
CA SER A 433 10.92 16.19 12.53
C SER A 433 9.51 15.71 12.90
N SER A 434 8.59 16.67 13.00
CA SER A 434 7.16 16.44 13.25
C SER A 434 6.31 16.47 11.98
N VAL A 435 6.82 17.04 10.89
CA VAL A 435 6.09 17.15 9.61
C VAL A 435 6.99 16.82 8.43
N ILE A 436 6.46 16.06 7.48
CA ILE A 436 7.01 15.90 6.13
C ILE A 436 6.07 16.60 5.15
N VAL A 437 6.65 17.36 4.24
CA VAL A 437 5.98 17.96 3.10
C VAL A 437 6.61 17.40 1.84
N LEU A 438 5.82 16.72 1.03
CA LEU A 438 6.20 16.47 -0.36
C LEU A 438 5.55 17.56 -1.19
N CYS A 439 6.27 18.16 -2.13
CA CYS A 439 5.67 19.12 -3.04
C CYS A 439 6.13 18.86 -4.48
N ASP A 440 5.22 19.12 -5.41
CA ASP A 440 5.51 19.08 -6.83
C ASP A 440 4.82 20.21 -7.57
N LYS A 441 4.90 20.21 -8.90
CA LYS A 441 4.25 21.24 -9.70
C LYS A 441 2.74 21.33 -9.46
N GLN A 442 2.03 20.31 -8.96
CA GLN A 442 0.57 20.36 -8.80
C GLN A 442 0.14 20.62 -7.36
N CYS A 443 0.85 20.10 -6.37
CA CYS A 443 0.34 20.04 -5.01
C CYS A 443 1.41 19.97 -3.92
N LEU A 444 0.95 20.10 -2.69
CA LEU A 444 1.66 19.72 -1.48
C LEU A 444 0.93 18.54 -0.81
N ILE A 445 1.70 17.58 -0.30
CA ILE A 445 1.22 16.43 0.47
C ILE A 445 1.86 16.51 1.85
N ILE A 446 1.04 16.67 2.88
CA ILE A 446 1.48 16.94 4.26
C ILE A 446 1.26 15.69 5.11
N TYR A 447 2.33 15.18 5.71
CA TYR A 447 2.32 14.08 6.65
C TYR A 447 2.70 14.60 8.04
N GLU A 448 1.76 14.52 8.99
CA GLU A 448 2.00 14.87 10.38
C GLU A 448 2.39 13.63 11.19
N LYS A 449 3.53 13.72 11.89
CA LYS A 449 4.00 12.71 12.82
C LYS A 449 3.11 12.71 14.05
N ARG A 450 2.70 11.51 14.45
CA ARG A 450 2.15 11.27 15.80
C ARG A 450 3.14 10.41 16.55
N GLN A 451 2.83 9.13 16.69
CA GLN A 451 3.80 8.12 17.13
C GLN A 451 4.79 7.75 15.99
N SER A 452 4.33 7.86 14.75
CA SER A 452 5.11 7.70 13.51
C SER A 452 4.54 8.58 12.40
N PHE A 453 5.30 8.69 11.31
CA PHE A 453 4.74 9.01 9.99
C PHE A 453 4.02 7.78 9.44
N ASP A 454 2.95 8.00 8.70
CA ASP A 454 2.10 6.98 8.10
C ASP A 454 1.80 7.41 6.68
N ARG A 455 2.22 6.60 5.70
CA ARG A 455 2.09 6.93 4.26
C ARG A 455 0.64 7.06 3.79
N ASP A 456 -0.32 6.48 4.51
CA ASP A 456 -1.75 6.58 4.18
C ASP A 456 -2.44 7.76 4.90
N ARG A 457 -1.76 8.40 5.86
CA ARG A 457 -2.28 9.54 6.62
C ARG A 457 -1.62 10.84 6.19
N TYR A 458 -2.20 11.43 5.17
CA TYR A 458 -1.79 12.75 4.67
C TYR A 458 -2.97 13.66 4.38
N LYS A 459 -2.68 14.96 4.29
CA LYS A 459 -3.58 15.96 3.70
C LYS A 459 -2.93 16.56 2.45
N LYS A 460 -3.70 16.61 1.36
CA LYS A 460 -3.26 17.15 0.08
C LYS A 460 -3.82 18.56 -0.11
N TYR A 461 -2.99 19.48 -0.57
CA TYR A 461 -3.35 20.84 -0.95
C TYR A 461 -2.90 21.10 -2.37
N TYR A 462 -3.77 21.63 -3.20
CA TYR A 462 -3.36 22.14 -4.51
C TYR A 462 -2.97 23.60 -4.40
N TRP A 463 -1.98 24.04 -5.17
CA TRP A 463 -1.45 25.40 -5.06
C TRP A 463 -2.52 26.49 -5.16
N ILE A 464 -3.50 26.32 -6.06
CA ILE A 464 -4.61 27.26 -6.24
C ILE A 464 -5.55 27.33 -5.01
N GLU A 465 -5.65 26.26 -4.23
CA GLU A 465 -6.49 26.22 -3.03
C GLU A 465 -5.90 27.09 -1.91
N LEU A 466 -4.60 27.36 -1.94
CA LEU A 466 -3.91 28.20 -0.95
C LEU A 466 -4.18 29.71 -1.17
N GLU A 467 -4.90 30.10 -2.22
CA GLU A 467 -5.49 31.44 -2.32
C GLU A 467 -6.64 31.62 -1.32
N ASN A 468 -7.24 30.52 -0.83
CA ASN A 468 -8.23 30.56 0.24
C ASN A 468 -7.53 30.82 1.59
N PRO A 469 -7.87 31.92 2.31
CA PRO A 469 -7.22 32.26 3.57
C PRO A 469 -7.33 31.19 4.66
N ASP A 470 -8.42 30.43 4.71
CA ASP A 470 -8.62 29.39 5.73
C ASP A 470 -7.69 28.20 5.49
N LEU A 471 -7.59 27.73 4.24
CA LEU A 471 -6.67 26.64 3.87
C LEU A 471 -5.21 27.07 3.99
N PHE A 472 -4.89 28.31 3.62
CA PHE A 472 -3.57 28.90 3.82
C PHE A 472 -3.18 28.91 5.31
N ASN A 473 -4.06 29.42 6.18
CA ASN A 473 -3.80 29.49 7.61
C ASN A 473 -3.75 28.09 8.25
N GLU A 474 -4.56 27.15 7.78
CA GLU A 474 -4.49 25.75 8.22
C GLU A 474 -3.10 25.16 7.91
N LEU A 475 -2.62 25.29 6.67
CA LEU A 475 -1.29 24.83 6.28
C LEU A 475 -0.19 25.51 7.10
N LYS A 476 -0.23 26.84 7.21
CA LYS A 476 0.73 27.61 8.01
C LYS A 476 0.80 27.12 9.45
N ASN A 477 -0.35 26.83 10.07
CA ASN A 477 -0.42 26.32 11.43
C ASN A 477 0.19 24.92 11.55
N LYS A 478 0.02 24.04 10.54
CA LYS A 478 0.66 22.71 10.51
C LYS A 478 2.18 22.82 10.42
N LEU A 479 2.71 23.72 9.59
CA LEU A 479 4.16 23.89 9.42
C LEU A 479 4.82 24.59 10.62
N ASN A 480 4.07 25.38 11.39
CA ASN A 480 4.56 26.07 12.58
C ASN A 480 4.47 25.21 13.88
N LYS A 481 3.75 24.07 13.86
CA LYS A 481 3.37 23.24 15.03
C LYS A 481 4.40 22.22 15.42
#